data_AF-A0A8J3XLY1-F1
#
_entry.id   AF-A0A8J3XLY1-F1
#
_cell.length_a   1.000
_cell.length_b   1.000
_cell.length_c   1.000
_cell.angle_alpha   90.00
_cell.angle_beta   90.00
_cell.angle_gamma   90.00
#
_symmetry.space_group_name_H-M   'P 1'
#
loop_
_entity.id
_entity.type
_entity.pdbx_description
1 polymer ?
#
loop_
_entity_poly.entity_id
_entity_poly.type
_entity_poly.pdbx_seq_one_letter_code
_entity_poly.pdbx_strand_id
1 'polypeptide(L)'
;MDANSQGAAGLLRALLRTAALFTETGRAVSQDHFPHVRWTPVSDLGGHAVRLGLELAVLGHEVVFEIRAWLEEDRFTIEGDMVLDGEAVQLALPPAATSDVERFTAVLDRYAEELTAPARGHVGMLIESFARGS
;
A
#
# COMPACT_ATOMS: atom_id res chain seq x y z
N MET A 1 -2.83 -15.73 -28.77
CA MET A 1 -2.50 -14.74 -27.74
C MET A 1 -1.01 -14.86 -27.49
N ASP A 2 -0.25 -13.78 -27.65
CA ASP A 2 1.22 -13.80 -27.51
C ASP A 2 1.67 -13.66 -26.04
N ALA A 3 2.95 -13.98 -25.77
CA ALA A 3 3.53 -13.97 -24.42
C ALA A 3 3.49 -12.58 -23.77
N ASN A 4 3.62 -11.52 -24.58
CA ASN A 4 3.55 -10.13 -24.12
C ASN A 4 2.16 -9.79 -23.59
N SER A 5 1.10 -10.22 -24.28
CA SER A 5 -0.29 -10.05 -23.83
C SER A 5 -0.59 -10.82 -22.54
N GLN A 6 0.04 -11.98 -22.34
CA GLN A 6 -0.12 -12.77 -21.12
C GLN A 6 0.58 -12.11 -19.92
N GLY A 7 1.79 -11.60 -20.10
CA GLY A 7 2.54 -10.86 -19.07
C GLY A 7 1.80 -9.60 -18.62
N ALA A 8 1.28 -8.81 -19.57
CA ALA A 8 0.49 -7.62 -19.26
C ALA A 8 -0.80 -7.94 -18.47
N ALA A 9 -1.51 -9.00 -18.84
CA ALA A 9 -2.69 -9.44 -18.10
C ALA A 9 -2.34 -9.96 -16.69
N GLY A 10 -1.20 -10.64 -16.53
CA GLY A 10 -0.68 -11.07 -15.23
C GLY A 10 -0.40 -9.88 -14.30
N LEU A 11 0.32 -8.88 -14.82
CA LEU A 11 0.64 -7.64 -14.11
C LEU A 11 -0.62 -6.87 -13.70
N LEU A 12 -1.57 -6.67 -14.62
CA LEU A 12 -2.82 -5.99 -14.29
C LEU A 12 -3.60 -6.71 -13.19
N ARG A 13 -3.66 -8.04 -13.24
CA ARG A 13 -4.30 -8.82 -12.16
C ARG A 13 -3.58 -8.66 -10.84
N ALA A 14 -2.25 -8.59 -10.84
CA ALA A 14 -1.46 -8.34 -9.63
C ALA A 14 -1.82 -6.98 -9.02
N LEU A 15 -1.77 -5.91 -9.81
CA LEU A 15 -2.12 -4.55 -9.38
C LEU A 15 -3.56 -4.47 -8.83
N LEU A 16 -4.52 -5.10 -9.51
CA LEU A 16 -5.92 -5.13 -9.07
C LEU A 16 -6.09 -5.90 -7.74
N ARG A 17 -5.36 -7.01 -7.53
CA ARG A 17 -5.38 -7.72 -6.26
C ARG A 17 -4.78 -6.88 -5.14
N THR A 18 -3.67 -6.18 -5.39
CA THR A 18 -3.05 -5.28 -4.41
C THR A 18 -3.97 -4.12 -4.04
N ALA A 19 -4.62 -3.49 -5.01
CA ALA A 19 -5.61 -2.44 -4.75
C ALA A 19 -6.80 -2.96 -3.92
N ALA A 20 -7.27 -4.17 -4.21
CA ALA A 20 -8.33 -4.83 -3.44
C ALA A 20 -7.88 -5.08 -1.99
N LEU A 21 -6.66 -5.57 -1.77
CA LEU A 21 -6.11 -5.80 -0.43
C LEU A 21 -6.08 -4.52 0.41
N PHE A 22 -5.64 -3.39 -0.15
CA PHE A 22 -5.66 -2.10 0.55
C PHE A 22 -7.08 -1.63 0.87
N THR A 23 -8.01 -1.80 -0.07
CA THR A 23 -9.42 -1.47 0.12
C THR A 23 -10.07 -2.31 1.23
N GLU A 24 -9.82 -3.62 1.22
CA GLU A 24 -10.31 -4.56 2.24
C GLU A 24 -9.72 -4.24 3.62
N THR A 25 -8.43 -3.88 3.66
CA THR A 25 -7.75 -3.43 4.87
C THR A 25 -8.40 -2.18 5.45
N GLY A 26 -8.59 -1.13 4.64
CA GLY A 26 -9.23 0.11 5.11
C GLY A 26 -10.64 -0.12 5.63
N ARG A 27 -11.42 -0.93 4.91
CA ARG A 27 -12.76 -1.33 5.35
C ARG A 27 -12.71 -2.06 6.69
N ALA A 28 -11.83 -3.05 6.86
CA ALA A 28 -11.72 -3.82 8.09
C ALA A 28 -11.31 -2.96 9.28
N VAL A 29 -10.26 -2.15 9.13
CA VAL A 29 -9.77 -1.26 10.21
C VAL A 29 -10.84 -0.23 10.61
N SER A 30 -11.54 0.36 9.63
CA SER A 30 -12.62 1.31 9.92
C SER A 30 -13.80 0.65 10.64
N GLN A 31 -14.12 -0.61 10.32
CA GLN A 31 -15.15 -1.37 11.02
C GLN A 31 -14.75 -1.72 12.45
N ASP A 32 -13.51 -2.15 12.66
CA ASP A 32 -12.99 -2.54 13.98
C ASP A 32 -12.91 -1.35 14.97
N HIS A 33 -12.71 -0.14 14.45
CA HIS A 33 -12.48 1.08 15.24
C HIS A 33 -13.51 2.19 14.98
N PHE A 34 -14.71 1.84 14.52
CA PHE A 34 -15.77 2.83 14.28
C PHE A 34 -16.17 3.55 15.58
N PRO A 35 -16.42 4.88 15.58
CA PRO A 35 -16.38 5.83 14.45
C PRO A 35 -15.03 6.54 14.26
N HIS A 36 -13.97 6.09 14.93
CA HIS A 36 -12.72 6.82 15.11
C HIS A 36 -11.77 6.76 13.90
N VAL A 37 -11.99 5.81 12.98
CA VAL A 37 -11.16 5.62 11.80
C VAL A 37 -11.96 5.80 10.52
N ARG A 38 -11.47 6.68 9.64
CA ARG A 38 -11.90 6.82 8.24
C ARG A 38 -10.78 6.41 7.32
N TRP A 39 -11.12 6.02 6.10
CA TRP A 39 -10.13 5.55 5.12
C TRP A 39 -10.44 6.06 3.73
N THR A 40 -9.37 6.28 2.95
CA THR A 40 -9.42 6.68 1.54
C THR A 40 -8.38 5.86 0.77
N PRO A 41 -8.75 5.18 -0.32
CA PRO A 41 -7.76 4.48 -1.14
C PRO A 41 -6.86 5.47 -1.86
N VAL A 42 -5.55 5.18 -1.89
CA VAL A 42 -4.60 5.88 -2.77
C VAL A 42 -4.49 5.07 -4.05
N SER A 43 -4.85 5.68 -5.17
CA SER A 43 -4.75 5.04 -6.49
C SER A 43 -4.56 6.11 -7.56
N ASP A 44 -3.35 6.25 -8.07
CA ASP A 44 -3.06 7.14 -9.18
C ASP A 44 -2.14 6.49 -10.22
N LEU A 45 -2.30 6.95 -11.46
CA LEU A 45 -1.49 6.53 -12.60
C LEU A 45 -0.82 7.77 -13.18
N GLY A 46 0.49 7.86 -12.98
CA GLY A 46 1.33 8.97 -13.41
C GLY A 46 2.32 8.50 -14.47
N GLY A 47 1.98 8.65 -15.75
CA GLY A 47 2.85 8.23 -16.86
C GLY A 47 3.11 6.72 -16.84
N HIS A 48 4.36 6.31 -16.55
CA HIS A 48 4.78 4.91 -16.46
C HIS A 48 4.82 4.37 -15.02
N ALA A 49 4.34 5.17 -14.05
CA ALA A 49 4.28 4.79 -12.65
C ALA A 49 2.82 4.57 -12.20
N VAL A 50 2.66 3.58 -11.34
CA VAL A 50 1.43 3.25 -10.64
C VAL A 50 1.67 3.43 -9.16
N ARG A 51 0.77 4.15 -8.49
CA ARG A 51 0.77 4.32 -7.03
C ARG A 51 -0.51 3.69 -6.48
N LEU A 52 -0.35 2.77 -5.52
CA LEU A 52 -1.43 2.07 -4.84
C LEU A 52 -1.18 2.11 -3.33
N GLY A 53 -2.20 2.41 -2.54
CA GLY A 53 -2.03 2.49 -1.10
C GLY A 53 -3.34 2.81 -0.38
N LEU A 54 -3.18 3.25 0.86
CA LEU A 54 -4.28 3.60 1.74
C LEU A 54 -3.90 4.77 2.63
N GLU A 55 -4.82 5.71 2.78
CA GLU A 55 -4.79 6.76 3.79
C GLU A 55 -5.82 6.41 4.87
N LEU A 56 -5.39 6.45 6.13
CA LEU A 56 -6.21 6.23 7.32
C LEU A 56 -6.19 7.48 8.19
N ALA A 57 -7.35 8.12 8.35
CA ALA A 57 -7.53 9.21 9.29
C ALA A 57 -8.02 8.67 10.64
N VAL A 58 -7.27 8.90 11.71
CA VAL A 58 -7.48 8.35 13.05
C VAL A 58 -7.34 9.43 14.10
N LEU A 59 -8.44 9.89 14.70
CA LEU A 59 -8.42 10.83 15.84
C LEU A 59 -7.56 12.09 15.64
N GLY A 60 -7.53 12.64 14.43
CA GLY A 60 -6.72 13.82 14.09
C GLY A 60 -5.31 13.50 13.59
N HIS A 61 -4.92 12.23 13.58
CA HIS A 61 -3.73 11.73 12.94
C HIS A 61 -4.04 11.14 11.55
N GLU A 62 -3.02 11.09 10.71
CA GLU A 62 -3.03 10.50 9.38
C GLU A 62 -1.96 9.41 9.28
N VAL A 63 -2.34 8.23 8.79
CA VAL A 63 -1.43 7.14 8.44
C VAL A 63 -1.57 6.87 6.95
N VAL A 64 -0.51 7.12 6.19
CA VAL A 64 -0.46 6.83 4.75
C VAL A 64 0.53 5.72 4.52
N PHE A 65 0.15 4.68 3.77
CA PHE A 65 1.08 3.69 3.29
C PHE A 65 0.77 3.31 1.85
N GLU A 66 1.82 3.17 1.06
CA GLU A 66 1.70 3.03 -0.38
C GLU A 66 2.86 2.30 -1.01
N ILE A 67 2.58 1.77 -2.19
CA ILE A 67 3.52 1.18 -3.11
C ILE A 67 3.54 2.06 -4.35
N ARG A 68 4.75 2.34 -4.83
CA ARG A 68 4.98 2.96 -6.13
C ARG A 68 5.68 1.94 -7.00
N ALA A 69 5.18 1.71 -8.20
CA ALA A 69 5.80 0.79 -9.13
C ALA A 69 5.85 1.37 -10.54
N TRP A 70 6.99 1.21 -11.21
CA TRP A 70 7.23 1.79 -12.53
C TRP A 70 8.12 0.88 -13.38
N LEU A 71 8.22 1.20 -14.67
CA LEU A 71 9.15 0.56 -15.60
C LEU A 71 10.32 1.50 -15.88
N GLU A 72 11.55 1.03 -15.64
CA GLU A 72 12.80 1.76 -15.87
C GLU A 72 13.82 0.81 -16.51
N GLU A 73 14.41 1.21 -17.64
CA GLU A 73 15.45 0.43 -18.34
C GLU A 73 15.11 -1.07 -18.50
N ASP A 74 13.88 -1.37 -18.97
CA ASP A 74 13.34 -2.72 -19.14
C ASP A 74 13.23 -3.56 -17.84
N ARG A 75 13.20 -2.91 -16.69
CA ARG A 75 12.97 -3.53 -15.38
C ARG A 75 11.79 -2.90 -14.68
N PHE A 76 10.95 -3.73 -14.10
CA PHE A 76 9.94 -3.28 -13.17
C PHE A 76 10.60 -2.95 -11.84
N THR A 77 10.44 -1.71 -11.39
CA THR A 77 10.92 -1.22 -10.11
C THR A 77 9.74 -0.98 -9.19
N ILE A 78 9.94 -1.26 -7.90
CA ILE A 78 8.94 -1.09 -6.86
C ILE A 78 9.57 -0.57 -5.58
N GLU A 79 8.89 0.38 -4.97
CA GLU A 79 9.16 0.93 -3.65
C GLU A 79 7.88 0.90 -2.82
N GLY A 80 8.04 0.88 -1.50
CA GLY A 80 6.93 0.98 -0.58
C GLY A 80 7.32 1.76 0.66
N ASP A 81 6.44 2.64 1.11
CA ASP A 81 6.65 3.44 2.30
C ASP A 81 5.39 3.61 3.15
N MET A 82 5.61 4.00 4.41
CA MET A 82 4.57 4.43 5.34
C MET A 82 5.01 5.72 6.02
N VAL A 83 4.09 6.69 6.06
CA VAL A 83 4.24 8.01 6.65
C VAL A 83 3.14 8.24 7.69
N LEU A 84 3.48 8.97 8.74
CA LEU A 84 2.54 9.44 9.76
C LEU A 84 2.49 10.96 9.73
N ASP A 85 1.29 11.55 9.73
CA ASP A 85 1.05 12.99 9.85
C ASP A 85 1.86 13.85 8.84
N GLY A 86 2.16 13.30 7.66
CA GLY A 86 3.02 13.93 6.66
C GLY A 86 4.48 14.16 7.09
N GLU A 87 4.91 13.52 8.19
CA GLU A 87 6.28 13.62 8.71
C GLU A 87 7.27 12.72 7.95
N ALA A 88 8.46 12.50 8.54
CA ALA A 88 9.46 11.60 7.98
C ALA A 88 8.93 10.17 7.84
N VAL A 89 9.40 9.50 6.78
CA VAL A 89 9.08 8.09 6.49
C VAL A 89 9.39 7.22 7.71
N GLN A 90 8.36 6.59 8.26
CA GLN A 90 8.45 5.73 9.45
C GLN A 90 8.88 4.32 9.08
N LEU A 91 8.47 3.87 7.88
CA LEU A 91 8.89 2.61 7.30
C LEU A 91 9.17 2.82 5.82
N ALA A 92 10.36 2.43 5.38
CA ALA A 92 10.72 2.35 3.98
C ALA A 92 11.12 0.91 3.67
N LEU A 93 10.44 0.29 2.70
CA LEU A 93 10.84 -1.01 2.18
C LEU A 93 12.01 -0.82 1.20
N PRO A 94 13.01 -1.72 1.18
CA PRO A 94 14.12 -1.62 0.25
C PRO A 94 13.61 -1.57 -1.21
N PRO A 95 14.13 -0.69 -2.08
CA PRO A 95 13.75 -0.72 -3.49
C PRO A 95 14.07 -2.08 -4.13
N ALA A 96 13.19 -2.58 -4.99
CA ALA A 96 13.41 -3.82 -5.72
C ALA A 96 13.19 -3.62 -7.22
N ALA A 97 14.05 -4.24 -8.04
CA ALA A 97 13.97 -4.15 -9.50
C ALA A 97 14.14 -5.53 -10.16
N THR A 98 13.31 -5.85 -11.14
CA THR A 98 13.33 -7.15 -11.84
C THR A 98 12.77 -7.03 -13.26
N SER A 99 13.34 -7.77 -14.21
CA SER A 99 12.79 -7.91 -15.57
C SER A 99 11.73 -9.02 -15.65
N ASP A 100 11.58 -9.82 -14.60
CA ASP A 100 10.63 -10.92 -14.49
C ASP A 100 9.31 -10.45 -13.84
N VAL A 101 8.21 -10.58 -14.58
CA VAL A 101 6.84 -10.19 -14.16
C VAL A 101 6.32 -11.04 -13.01
N GLU A 102 6.64 -12.34 -12.96
CA GLU A 102 6.19 -13.22 -11.86
C GLU A 102 6.89 -12.83 -10.57
N ARG A 103 8.21 -12.60 -10.65
CA ARG A 103 8.99 -12.09 -9.51
C ARG A 103 8.50 -10.71 -9.07
N PHE A 104 8.18 -9.82 -10.01
CA PHE A 104 7.62 -8.51 -9.68
C PHE A 104 6.30 -8.63 -8.94
N THR A 105 5.40 -9.50 -9.42
CA THR A 105 4.10 -9.77 -8.78
C THR A 105 4.28 -10.29 -7.36
N ALA A 106 5.22 -11.21 -7.13
CA ALA A 106 5.51 -11.72 -5.79
C ALA A 106 6.05 -10.64 -4.84
N VAL A 107 6.87 -9.71 -5.35
CA VAL A 107 7.36 -8.57 -4.54
C VAL A 107 6.23 -7.59 -4.24
N LEU A 108 5.33 -7.33 -5.20
CA LEU A 108 4.16 -6.48 -5.01
C LEU A 108 3.26 -7.00 -3.89
N ASP A 109 2.93 -8.30 -3.92
CA ASP A 109 2.10 -8.94 -2.89
C ASP A 109 2.78 -8.86 -1.52
N ARG A 110 4.09 -9.18 -1.44
CA ARG A 110 4.87 -9.06 -0.21
C ARG A 110 4.90 -7.64 0.35
N TYR A 111 5.14 -6.63 -0.48
CA TYR A 111 5.21 -5.24 -0.01
C TYR A 111 3.87 -4.76 0.51
N ALA A 112 2.77 -5.19 -0.10
CA ALA A 112 1.44 -4.82 0.37
C ALA A 112 1.17 -5.40 1.77
N GLU A 113 1.59 -6.64 2.04
CA GLU A 113 1.50 -7.26 3.36
C GLU A 113 2.43 -6.57 4.39
N GLU A 114 3.68 -6.32 4.02
CA GLU A 114 4.70 -5.69 4.88
C GLU A 114 4.34 -4.25 5.28
N LEU A 115 3.58 -3.52 4.46
CA LEU A 115 3.06 -2.18 4.81
C LEU A 115 1.76 -2.24 5.62
N THR A 116 0.88 -3.21 5.33
CA THR A 116 -0.44 -3.29 5.96
C THR A 116 -0.35 -3.61 7.45
N ALA A 117 0.48 -4.59 7.84
CA ALA A 117 0.61 -4.99 9.24
C ALA A 117 1.06 -3.85 10.20
N PRO A 118 2.15 -3.11 9.92
CA PRO A 118 2.57 -2.01 10.79
C PRO A 118 1.57 -0.86 10.82
N ALA A 119 0.92 -0.53 9.69
CA ALA A 119 -0.11 0.51 9.65
C ALA A 119 -1.28 0.19 10.59
N ARG A 120 -1.76 -1.06 10.59
CA ARG A 120 -2.79 -1.52 11.54
C ARG A 120 -2.32 -1.44 12.99
N GLY A 121 -1.06 -1.80 13.26
CA GLY A 121 -0.46 -1.67 14.58
C GLY A 121 -0.43 -0.21 15.07
N HIS A 122 -0.07 0.73 14.20
CA HIS A 122 -0.07 2.16 14.51
C HIS A 122 -1.47 2.70 14.81
N VAL A 123 -2.48 2.33 14.02
CA VAL A 123 -3.87 2.68 14.32
C VAL A 123 -4.28 2.19 15.70
N GLY A 124 -3.98 0.94 16.05
CA GLY A 124 -4.27 0.39 17.37
C GLY A 124 -3.63 1.19 18.51
N MET A 125 -2.35 1.54 18.37
CA MET A 125 -1.64 2.36 19.37
C MET A 125 -2.25 3.76 19.53
N LEU A 126 -2.66 4.41 18.44
CA LEU A 126 -3.30 5.73 18.48
C LEU A 126 -4.63 5.68 19.23
N ILE A 127 -5.46 4.67 18.94
CA ILE A 127 -6.75 4.44 19.61
C ILE A 127 -6.55 4.20 21.12
N GLU A 128 -5.60 3.33 21.49
CA GLU A 128 -5.29 3.06 22.90
C GLU A 128 -4.76 4.29 23.64
N SER A 129 -3.89 5.06 22.98
CA SER A 129 -3.32 6.28 23.57
C SER A 129 -4.43 7.29 23.91
N PHE A 130 -5.38 7.49 22.99
CA PHE A 130 -6.53 8.35 23.20
C PHE A 130 -7.40 7.87 24.37
N ALA A 131 -7.67 6.56 24.45
CA ALA A 131 -8.47 5.98 25.53
C ALA A 131 -7.81 6.12 26.92
N ARG A 132 -6.47 6.16 27.00
CA ARG A 132 -5.74 6.36 28.26
C ARG A 132 -5.60 7.83 28.67
N GLY A 133 -5.69 8.76 27.72
CA GLY A 133 -5.59 10.20 27.94
C GLY A 133 -6.93 10.91 28.16
N SER A 134 -8.05 10.20 28.03
CA SER A 134 -9.42 10.67 28.24
C SER A 134 -9.90 10.36 29.65
#